data_AF-A0A1H2LEF1-F1
#
_entry.id   AF-A0A1H2LEF1-F1
#
_cell.length_a   1.000
_cell.length_b   1.000
_cell.length_c   1.000
_cell.angle_alpha   90.00
_cell.angle_beta   90.00
_cell.angle_gamma   90.00
#
_symmetry.space_group_name_H-M   'P 1'
#
loop_
_entity.id
_entity.type
_entity.pdbx_description
1 polymer ?
#
loop_
_entity_poly.entity_id
_entity_poly.type
_entity_poly.pdbx_seq_one_letter_code
_entity_poly.pdbx_strand_id
1 'polypeptide(L)'
;MGVEVSVENLTKSFGSQNIWRDVSLTLPAGEVSALLGPSGTGKSVFLKTLIGLLHPEQGSVIIDGTDITQCSAKELYEIRKLFGVLFQDGALFGSMSLFDNIAFPLREHTKKKENEVRDIVMEKIDLVGLTGAEDKLPGEISGGMRKRAGLARALILDPQIILCDEPDSGLDPVRTAYISQLLIDINAQIDATILIVTHNINIARTIPDNIGMLFRKELVMFGPREQLLTSEQPVVKQFLSGDRFGPIGMSEEKDEALVAQEAAMAAAGISGGGTKEDFTEIIPQVQPNPGMPERKAIARHRERVHAMLPDLPQNAQQAIRRSQEQDDRLRSHRDAAAVVMA
;
A
#
# COMPACT_ATOMS: atom_id res chain seq x y z
N MET A 1 16.62 5.36 -3.56
CA MET A 1 16.12 4.27 -4.42
C MET A 1 15.69 3.17 -3.48
N GLY A 2 14.50 2.65 -3.69
CA GLY A 2 13.93 1.60 -2.86
C GLY A 2 14.62 0.26 -3.07
N VAL A 3 14.32 -0.66 -2.17
CA VAL A 3 14.85 -2.02 -2.18
C VAL A 3 13.71 -2.98 -2.51
N GLU A 4 14.02 -4.02 -3.28
CA GLU A 4 13.09 -5.11 -3.54
C GLU A 4 12.88 -5.95 -2.29
N VAL A 5 11.64 -6.36 -2.04
CA VAL A 5 11.30 -7.32 -0.97
C VAL A 5 10.74 -8.58 -1.62
N SER A 6 11.50 -9.68 -1.55
CA SER A 6 11.06 -10.99 -2.05
C SER A 6 10.51 -11.82 -0.90
N VAL A 7 9.36 -12.44 -1.12
CA VAL A 7 8.69 -13.33 -0.17
C VAL A 7 8.47 -14.66 -0.88
N GLU A 8 8.95 -15.74 -0.27
CA GLU A 8 8.91 -17.08 -0.86
C GLU A 8 8.23 -18.05 0.10
N ASN A 9 7.14 -18.67 -0.33
CA ASN A 9 6.46 -19.78 0.34
C ASN A 9 6.12 -19.52 1.82
N LEU A 10 5.73 -18.30 2.15
CA LEU A 10 5.52 -17.87 3.53
C LEU A 10 4.26 -18.55 4.12
N THR A 11 4.43 -19.26 5.25
CA THR A 11 3.31 -19.82 6.04
C THR A 11 3.31 -19.37 7.51
N LYS A 12 2.14 -18.95 8.02
CA LYS A 12 1.95 -18.45 9.40
C LYS A 12 0.65 -18.90 10.00
N SER A 13 0.74 -19.20 11.28
CA SER A 13 -0.33 -19.66 12.14
C SER A 13 -0.20 -19.06 13.53
N PHE A 14 -1.32 -19.01 14.23
CA PHE A 14 -1.41 -18.78 15.67
C PHE A 14 -2.16 -19.94 16.29
N GLY A 15 -1.44 -20.83 17.00
CA GLY A 15 -2.00 -22.08 17.48
C GLY A 15 -2.46 -22.96 16.31
N SER A 16 -3.72 -23.41 16.35
CA SER A 16 -4.32 -24.20 15.26
C SER A 16 -4.84 -23.35 14.09
N GLN A 17 -4.93 -22.04 14.26
CA GLN A 17 -5.48 -21.14 13.24
C GLN A 17 -4.37 -20.73 12.28
N ASN A 18 -4.47 -21.20 11.04
CA ASN A 18 -3.62 -20.71 9.98
C ASN A 18 -4.13 -19.34 9.46
N ILE A 19 -3.21 -18.39 9.35
CA ILE A 19 -3.47 -17.02 8.87
C ILE A 19 -3.23 -16.94 7.36
N TRP A 20 -2.10 -17.47 6.90
CA TRP A 20 -1.81 -17.65 5.48
C TRP A 20 -0.88 -18.84 5.22
N ARG A 21 -0.95 -19.38 4.00
CA ARG A 21 -0.17 -20.53 3.50
C ARG A 21 0.45 -20.21 2.16
N ASP A 22 1.69 -20.65 1.99
CA ASP A 22 2.43 -20.65 0.73
C ASP A 22 2.40 -19.31 -0.04
N VAL A 23 2.39 -18.20 0.70
CA VAL A 23 2.33 -16.85 0.11
C VAL A 23 3.68 -16.51 -0.49
N SER A 24 3.69 -16.25 -1.80
CA SER A 24 4.89 -15.82 -2.53
C SER A 24 4.59 -14.56 -3.33
N LEU A 25 5.39 -13.51 -3.15
CA LEU A 25 5.27 -12.26 -3.90
C LEU A 25 6.59 -11.49 -3.87
N THR A 26 6.74 -10.55 -4.80
CA THR A 26 7.89 -9.64 -4.84
C THR A 26 7.38 -8.20 -4.88
N LEU A 27 7.78 -7.38 -3.93
CA LEU A 27 7.55 -5.93 -3.96
C LEU A 27 8.66 -5.29 -4.80
N PRO A 28 8.38 -4.78 -6.01
CA PRO A 28 9.42 -4.29 -6.90
C PRO A 28 10.05 -2.99 -6.36
N ALA A 29 11.35 -2.82 -6.58
CA ALA A 29 12.10 -1.69 -6.08
C ALA A 29 11.54 -0.32 -6.58
N GLY A 30 11.18 0.54 -5.64
CA GLY A 30 10.67 1.89 -5.87
C GLY A 30 9.22 1.95 -6.38
N GLU A 31 8.55 0.80 -6.51
CA GLU A 31 7.14 0.77 -6.90
C GLU A 31 6.22 0.84 -5.68
N VAL A 32 4.98 1.29 -5.92
CA VAL A 32 3.92 1.32 -4.92
C VAL A 32 3.05 0.08 -5.12
N SER A 33 2.96 -0.74 -4.10
CA SER A 33 2.14 -1.95 -4.08
C SER A 33 1.00 -1.81 -3.08
N ALA A 34 -0.17 -2.34 -3.41
CA ALA A 34 -1.29 -2.46 -2.47
C ALA A 34 -1.60 -3.93 -2.18
N LEU A 35 -1.84 -4.26 -0.92
CA LEU A 35 -2.34 -5.58 -0.51
C LEU A 35 -3.77 -5.44 0.01
N LEU A 36 -4.69 -6.02 -0.74
CA LEU A 36 -6.12 -6.02 -0.50
C LEU A 36 -6.57 -7.30 0.18
N GLY A 37 -7.79 -7.28 0.68
CA GLY A 37 -8.47 -8.45 1.23
C GLY A 37 -9.48 -8.04 2.30
N PRO A 38 -10.50 -8.87 2.55
CA PRO A 38 -11.44 -8.65 3.66
C PRO A 38 -10.73 -8.40 5.00
N SER A 39 -11.41 -7.74 5.93
CA SER A 39 -10.95 -7.62 7.32
C SER A 39 -10.74 -9.00 7.92
N GLY A 40 -9.68 -9.20 8.71
CA GLY A 40 -9.36 -10.49 9.35
C GLY A 40 -8.39 -11.39 8.57
N THR A 41 -8.19 -11.16 7.27
CA THR A 41 -7.33 -11.98 6.38
C THR A 41 -5.82 -11.96 6.66
N GLY A 42 -5.37 -11.31 7.74
CA GLY A 42 -3.96 -11.33 8.14
C GLY A 42 -3.04 -10.35 7.42
N LYS A 43 -3.57 -9.31 6.74
CA LYS A 43 -2.75 -8.29 6.05
C LYS A 43 -1.77 -7.58 6.99
N SER A 44 -2.22 -7.16 8.18
CA SER A 44 -1.34 -6.54 9.19
C SER A 44 -0.34 -7.55 9.79
N VAL A 45 -0.69 -8.84 9.84
CA VAL A 45 0.22 -9.93 10.23
C VAL A 45 1.31 -10.09 9.18
N PHE A 46 0.95 -10.05 7.90
CA PHE A 46 1.89 -10.08 6.78
C PHE A 46 2.88 -8.91 6.87
N LEU A 47 2.39 -7.68 7.03
CA LEU A 47 3.23 -6.49 7.20
C LEU A 47 4.22 -6.65 8.38
N LYS A 48 3.73 -7.08 9.54
CA LYS A 48 4.58 -7.35 10.74
C LYS A 48 5.62 -8.44 10.49
N THR A 49 5.34 -9.38 9.60
CA THR A 49 6.28 -10.44 9.22
C THR A 49 7.39 -9.89 8.33
N LEU A 50 7.09 -8.98 7.40
CA LEU A 50 8.09 -8.35 6.52
C LEU A 50 9.14 -7.52 7.27
N ILE A 51 8.81 -7.00 8.46
CA ILE A 51 9.76 -6.26 9.33
C ILE A 51 10.39 -7.13 10.42
N GLY A 52 10.09 -8.43 10.41
CA GLY A 52 10.56 -9.40 11.39
C GLY A 52 10.05 -9.15 12.81
N LEU A 53 8.88 -8.51 12.99
CA LEU A 53 8.21 -8.45 14.29
C LEU A 53 7.49 -9.77 14.62
N LEU A 54 7.08 -10.48 13.57
CA LEU A 54 6.53 -11.82 13.67
C LEU A 54 7.38 -12.75 12.82
N HIS A 55 7.67 -13.93 13.35
CA HIS A 55 8.41 -14.97 12.63
C HIS A 55 7.42 -15.92 11.94
N PRO A 56 7.58 -16.21 10.64
CA PRO A 56 6.78 -17.24 9.97
C PRO A 56 7.16 -18.63 10.47
N GLU A 57 6.33 -19.65 10.22
CA GLU A 57 6.73 -21.04 10.46
C GLU A 57 7.46 -21.66 9.26
N GLN A 58 7.22 -21.16 8.05
CA GLN A 58 7.88 -21.61 6.82
C GLN A 58 8.05 -20.45 5.85
N GLY A 59 8.95 -20.64 4.88
CA GLY A 59 9.27 -19.65 3.86
C GLY A 59 10.37 -18.68 4.28
N SER A 60 10.70 -17.76 3.39
CA SER A 60 11.77 -16.77 3.56
C SER A 60 11.28 -15.38 3.16
N VAL A 61 11.93 -14.36 3.71
CA VAL A 61 11.73 -12.96 3.33
C VAL A 61 13.09 -12.36 3.07
N ILE A 62 13.39 -12.08 1.80
CA ILE A 62 14.68 -11.56 1.35
C ILE A 62 14.57 -10.06 1.10
N ILE A 63 15.41 -9.29 1.80
CA ILE A 63 15.48 -7.82 1.70
C ILE A 63 16.96 -7.45 1.56
N ASP A 64 17.31 -6.72 0.50
CA ASP A 64 18.71 -6.33 0.23
C ASP A 64 19.68 -7.52 0.25
N GLY A 65 19.25 -8.66 -0.32
CA GLY A 65 20.02 -9.91 -0.33
C GLY A 65 20.10 -10.65 1.01
N THR A 66 19.45 -10.15 2.07
CA THR A 66 19.45 -10.76 3.41
C THR A 66 18.11 -11.45 3.67
N ASP A 67 18.14 -12.75 4.01
CA ASP A 67 16.95 -13.45 4.51
C ASP A 67 16.71 -13.11 5.98
N ILE A 68 15.69 -12.29 6.27
CA ILE A 68 15.40 -11.84 7.63
C ILE A 68 14.86 -12.97 8.53
N THR A 69 14.48 -14.11 7.96
CA THR A 69 14.04 -15.28 8.72
C THR A 69 15.23 -16.09 9.29
N GLN A 70 16.43 -15.91 8.75
CA GLN A 70 17.62 -16.68 9.16
C GLN A 70 18.76 -15.81 9.68
N CYS A 71 18.67 -14.49 9.53
CA CYS A 71 19.72 -13.57 9.94
C CYS A 71 19.85 -13.42 11.47
N SER A 72 21.00 -12.92 11.90
CA SER A 72 21.26 -12.57 13.29
C SER A 72 20.44 -11.35 13.72
N ALA A 73 20.23 -11.18 15.03
CA ALA A 73 19.55 -10.01 15.59
C ALA A 73 20.23 -8.68 15.21
N LYS A 74 21.56 -8.69 15.00
CA LYS A 74 22.33 -7.52 14.56
C LYS A 74 22.03 -7.17 13.10
N GLU A 75 21.99 -8.16 12.21
CA GLU A 75 21.62 -7.95 10.81
C GLU A 75 20.17 -7.48 10.69
N LEU A 76 19.26 -8.11 11.43
CA LEU A 76 17.85 -7.69 11.47
C LEU A 76 17.70 -6.24 11.94
N TYR A 77 18.52 -5.79 12.90
CA TYR A 77 18.52 -4.40 13.36
C TYR A 77 18.97 -3.43 12.26
N GLU A 78 19.99 -3.77 11.47
CA GLU A 78 20.42 -2.94 10.34
C GLU A 78 19.36 -2.91 9.23
N ILE A 79 18.77 -4.06 8.88
CA ILE A 79 17.69 -4.13 7.89
C ILE A 79 16.49 -3.29 8.32
N ARG A 80 16.12 -3.27 9.60
CA ARG A 80 15.01 -2.45 10.11
C ARG A 80 15.21 -0.95 9.92
N LYS A 81 16.44 -0.46 9.79
CA LYS A 81 16.71 0.96 9.48
C LYS A 81 16.31 1.34 8.06
N LEU A 82 16.18 0.36 7.16
CA LEU A 82 15.70 0.58 5.80
C LEU A 82 14.19 0.85 5.75
N PHE A 83 13.46 0.54 6.83
CA PHE A 83 12.01 0.63 6.89
C PHE A 83 11.51 1.91 7.55
N GLY A 84 10.52 2.53 6.92
CA GLY A 84 9.57 3.43 7.56
C GLY A 84 8.23 2.71 7.72
N VAL A 85 7.66 2.70 8.92
CA VAL A 85 6.39 2.00 9.18
C VAL A 85 5.34 2.95 9.74
N LEU A 86 4.23 3.06 9.02
CA LEU A 86 3.00 3.70 9.47
C LEU A 86 2.02 2.62 9.93
N PHE A 87 1.84 2.49 11.24
CA PHE A 87 0.79 1.63 11.81
C PHE A 87 -0.59 2.32 11.73
N GLN A 88 -1.66 1.53 11.79
CA GLN A 88 -3.06 1.96 11.66
C GLN A 88 -3.42 3.20 12.50
N ASP A 89 -3.08 3.22 13.79
CA ASP A 89 -3.34 4.35 14.69
C ASP A 89 -2.16 5.36 14.79
N GLY A 90 -1.19 5.27 13.88
CA GLY A 90 0.08 5.99 13.95
C GLY A 90 1.05 5.45 14.99
N ALA A 91 0.55 4.80 16.06
CA ALA A 91 1.33 4.22 17.16
C ALA A 91 2.33 5.21 17.79
N LEU A 92 1.87 6.43 18.02
CA LEU A 92 2.66 7.49 18.69
C LEU A 92 2.75 7.21 20.20
N PHE A 93 3.86 7.58 20.81
CA PHE A 93 4.03 7.58 22.25
C PHE A 93 3.18 8.70 22.86
N GLY A 94 2.13 8.31 23.61
CA GLY A 94 1.15 9.26 24.16
C GLY A 94 1.71 10.25 25.19
N SER A 95 2.87 9.95 25.76
CA SER A 95 3.57 10.80 26.74
C SER A 95 4.60 11.75 26.11
N MET A 96 4.73 11.76 24.79
CA MET A 96 5.70 12.58 24.06
C MET A 96 4.98 13.53 23.11
N SER A 97 5.57 14.71 22.88
CA SER A 97 5.10 15.66 21.87
C SER A 97 5.16 15.07 20.46
N LEU A 98 4.51 15.68 19.47
CA LEU A 98 4.67 15.26 18.07
C LEU A 98 6.12 15.42 17.62
N PHE A 99 6.78 16.52 18.01
CA PHE A 99 8.19 16.74 17.73
C PHE A 99 9.05 15.57 18.23
N ASP A 100 8.90 15.21 19.51
CA ASP A 100 9.73 14.15 20.10
C ASP A 100 9.39 12.77 19.54
N ASN A 101 8.12 12.51 19.21
CA ASN A 101 7.71 11.30 18.52
C ASN A 101 8.42 11.15 17.17
N ILE A 102 8.48 12.22 16.38
CA ILE A 102 9.11 12.24 15.07
C ILE A 102 10.63 12.20 15.19
N ALA A 103 11.21 12.90 16.17
CA ALA A 103 12.65 12.93 16.45
C ALA A 103 13.20 11.60 16.98
N PHE A 104 12.35 10.76 17.59
CA PHE A 104 12.77 9.56 18.31
C PHE A 104 13.70 8.64 17.48
N PRO A 105 13.36 8.22 16.24
CA PRO A 105 14.26 7.36 15.47
C PRO A 105 15.60 8.02 15.14
N LEU A 106 15.65 9.33 14.91
CA LEU A 106 16.92 10.04 14.69
C LEU A 106 17.80 10.01 15.93
N ARG A 107 17.23 10.27 17.11
CA ARG A 107 17.97 10.28 18.38
C ARG A 107 18.48 8.89 18.75
N GLU A 108 17.72 7.84 18.44
CA GLU A 108 18.10 6.45 18.74
C GLU A 108 19.12 5.87 17.74
N HIS A 109 19.00 6.20 16.45
CA HIS A 109 19.78 5.53 15.40
C HIS A 109 20.92 6.38 14.82
N THR A 110 21.05 7.65 15.22
CA THR A 110 22.08 8.55 14.70
C THR A 110 22.84 9.27 15.83
N LYS A 111 23.92 9.97 15.48
CA LYS A 111 24.70 10.82 16.39
C LYS A 111 24.60 12.30 16.02
N LYS A 112 23.51 12.70 15.36
CA LYS A 112 23.26 14.09 14.95
C LYS A 112 23.13 15.00 16.16
N LYS A 113 23.54 16.26 16.03
CA LYS A 113 23.37 17.28 17.07
C LYS A 113 21.90 17.70 17.13
N GLU A 114 21.45 18.17 18.28
CA GLU A 114 20.04 18.53 18.48
C GLU A 114 19.54 19.60 17.50
N ASN A 115 20.39 20.55 17.09
CA ASN A 115 20.03 21.52 16.05
C ASN A 115 19.74 20.84 14.70
N GLU A 116 20.56 19.86 14.31
CA GLU A 116 20.34 19.11 13.06
C GLU A 116 19.10 18.23 13.14
N VAL A 117 18.85 17.61 14.31
CA VAL A 117 17.62 16.84 14.57
C VAL A 117 16.41 17.76 14.40
N ARG A 118 16.45 18.96 14.99
CA ARG A 118 15.36 19.93 14.90
C ARG A 118 15.06 20.31 13.46
N ASP A 119 16.08 20.63 12.68
CA ASP A 119 15.89 21.03 11.28
C ASP A 119 15.22 19.91 10.46
N ILE A 120 15.69 18.67 10.60
CA ILE A 120 15.13 17.51 9.89
C ILE A 120 13.69 17.22 10.36
N VAL A 121 13.41 17.31 11.66
CA VAL A 121 12.06 17.08 12.20
C VAL A 121 11.08 18.12 11.70
N MET A 122 11.48 19.39 11.68
CA MET A 122 10.62 20.46 11.16
C MET A 122 10.38 20.31 9.66
N GLU A 123 11.37 19.88 8.88
CA GLU A 123 11.18 19.52 7.47
C GLU A 123 10.12 18.43 7.30
N LYS A 124 10.19 17.33 8.07
CA LYS A 124 9.19 16.25 7.96
C LYS A 124 7.82 16.67 8.48
N ILE A 125 7.74 17.52 9.51
CA ILE A 125 6.48 18.09 10.01
C ILE A 125 5.80 18.94 8.94
N ASP A 126 6.57 19.76 8.22
CA ASP A 126 6.06 20.60 7.14
C ASP A 126 5.59 19.75 5.95
N LEU A 127 6.37 18.74 5.57
CA LEU A 127 6.03 17.78 4.51
C LEU A 127 4.67 17.10 4.75
N VAL A 128 4.33 16.81 6.01
CA VAL A 128 3.03 16.22 6.36
C VAL A 128 1.97 17.25 6.74
N GLY A 129 2.24 18.55 6.61
CA GLY A 129 1.31 19.65 6.89
C GLY A 129 0.89 19.76 8.36
N LEU A 130 1.83 19.57 9.29
CA LEU A 130 1.61 19.65 10.74
C LEU A 130 2.36 20.81 11.41
N THR A 131 2.88 21.77 10.63
CA THR A 131 3.51 22.98 11.14
C THR A 131 2.60 23.73 12.11
N GLY A 132 3.09 24.06 13.31
CA GLY A 132 2.35 24.66 14.41
C GLY A 132 1.67 23.66 15.36
N ALA A 133 1.83 22.35 15.14
CA ALA A 133 1.32 21.30 16.01
C ALA A 133 2.43 20.49 16.72
N GLU A 134 3.70 20.87 16.54
CA GLU A 134 4.90 20.17 17.03
C GLU A 134 4.86 19.87 18.53
N ASP A 135 4.38 20.82 19.35
CA ASP A 135 4.36 20.70 20.81
C ASP A 135 3.13 19.94 21.34
N LYS A 136 2.15 19.64 20.49
CA LYS A 136 0.93 18.94 20.92
C LYS A 136 1.22 17.48 21.26
N LEU A 137 0.44 16.94 22.19
CA LEU A 137 0.44 15.52 22.50
C LEU A 137 -0.52 14.76 21.54
N PRO A 138 -0.30 13.45 21.30
CA PRO A 138 -1.17 12.64 20.44
C PRO A 138 -2.66 12.65 20.84
N GLY A 139 -2.96 12.86 22.13
CA GLY A 139 -4.32 12.98 22.65
C GLY A 139 -5.02 14.30 22.30
N GLU A 140 -4.28 15.32 21.88
CA GLU A 140 -4.80 16.68 21.61
C GLU A 140 -5.07 16.93 20.12
N ILE A 141 -4.84 15.93 19.26
CA ILE A 141 -4.93 16.04 17.81
C ILE A 141 -5.93 15.05 17.21
N SER A 142 -6.41 15.36 15.99
CA SER A 142 -7.35 14.49 15.27
C SER A 142 -6.69 13.17 14.80
N GLY A 143 -7.50 12.16 14.49
CA GLY A 143 -7.00 10.89 13.94
C GLY A 143 -6.17 11.06 12.66
N GLY A 144 -6.61 11.93 11.75
CA GLY A 144 -5.85 12.26 10.54
C GLY A 144 -4.52 12.96 10.83
N MET A 145 -4.45 13.80 11.86
CA MET A 145 -3.18 14.38 12.31
C MET A 145 -2.26 13.32 12.92
N ARG A 146 -2.79 12.36 13.70
CA ARG A 146 -1.98 11.27 14.27
C ARG A 146 -1.33 10.41 13.20
N LYS A 147 -2.09 10.10 12.14
CA LYS A 147 -1.57 9.33 10.99
C LYS A 147 -0.49 10.07 10.23
N ARG A 148 -0.69 11.37 9.98
CA ARG A 148 0.33 12.22 9.33
C ARG A 148 1.58 12.36 10.19
N ALA A 149 1.46 12.50 11.51
CA ALA A 149 2.61 12.48 12.42
C ALA A 149 3.32 11.11 12.45
N GLY A 150 2.55 10.02 12.42
CA GLY A 150 3.09 8.66 12.28
C GLY A 150 3.87 8.47 10.98
N LEU A 151 3.37 9.05 9.88
CA LEU A 151 4.04 9.06 8.59
C LEU A 151 5.33 9.90 8.63
N ALA A 152 5.31 11.09 9.21
CA ALA A 152 6.53 11.90 9.39
C ALA A 152 7.60 11.14 10.19
N ARG A 153 7.20 10.45 11.26
CA ARG A 153 8.10 9.57 12.04
C ARG A 153 8.63 8.42 11.20
N ALA A 154 7.81 7.82 10.33
CA ALA A 154 8.23 6.74 9.45
C ALA A 154 9.26 7.21 8.40
N LEU A 155 9.19 8.47 7.97
CA LEU A 155 10.05 9.05 6.94
C LEU A 155 11.36 9.64 7.48
N ILE A 156 11.51 9.77 8.79
CA ILE A 156 12.56 10.60 9.39
C ILE A 156 13.98 10.09 9.13
N LEU A 157 14.14 8.79 8.87
CA LEU A 157 15.43 8.16 8.53
C LEU A 157 15.66 8.04 7.01
N ASP A 158 14.83 8.69 6.20
CA ASP A 158 14.83 8.57 4.73
C ASP A 158 14.81 7.10 4.27
N PRO A 159 13.75 6.35 4.62
CA PRO A 159 13.69 4.91 4.43
C PRO A 159 13.67 4.51 2.95
N GLN A 160 14.18 3.31 2.67
CA GLN A 160 14.13 2.71 1.33
C GLN A 160 12.83 1.91 1.10
N ILE A 161 12.19 1.46 2.19
CA ILE A 161 10.93 0.73 2.16
C ILE A 161 9.94 1.41 3.11
N ILE A 162 8.73 1.69 2.64
CA ILE A 162 7.64 2.26 3.44
C ILE A 162 6.50 1.26 3.52
N LEU A 163 6.10 0.91 4.74
CA LEU A 163 4.94 0.05 4.97
C LEU A 163 3.83 0.85 5.64
N CYS A 164 2.64 0.82 5.05
CA CYS A 164 1.46 1.51 5.56
C CYS A 164 0.35 0.50 5.89
N ASP A 165 -0.02 0.40 7.16
CA ASP A 165 -1.12 -0.43 7.64
C ASP A 165 -2.40 0.41 7.73
N GLU A 166 -3.31 0.27 6.77
CA GLU A 166 -4.58 1.00 6.66
C GLU A 166 -4.45 2.52 6.88
N PRO A 167 -3.65 3.23 6.05
CA PRO A 167 -3.43 4.66 6.20
C PRO A 167 -4.73 5.48 6.09
N ASP A 168 -5.78 4.92 5.51
CA ASP A 168 -7.07 5.57 5.26
C ASP A 168 -8.16 5.28 6.31
N SER A 169 -7.98 4.28 7.17
CA SER A 169 -8.96 3.90 8.20
C SER A 169 -9.43 5.07 9.09
N GLY A 170 -10.74 5.21 9.30
CA GLY A 170 -11.30 6.27 10.16
C GLY A 170 -11.12 7.71 9.64
N LEU A 171 -10.73 7.89 8.37
CA LEU A 171 -10.67 9.18 7.70
C LEU A 171 -11.83 9.35 6.73
N ASP A 172 -12.24 10.60 6.53
CA ASP A 172 -13.16 10.95 5.46
C ASP A 172 -12.49 10.82 4.07
N PRO A 173 -13.27 10.72 2.98
CA PRO A 173 -12.73 10.54 1.62
C PRO A 173 -11.75 11.63 1.18
N VAL A 174 -11.96 12.89 1.62
CA VAL A 174 -11.08 14.01 1.25
C VAL A 174 -9.72 13.86 1.92
N ARG A 175 -9.69 13.58 3.23
CA ARG A 175 -8.43 13.32 3.95
C ARG A 175 -7.70 12.08 3.43
N THR A 176 -8.44 11.06 3.01
CA THR A 176 -7.88 9.86 2.37
C THR A 176 -7.15 10.22 1.06
N ALA A 177 -7.73 11.10 0.24
CA ALA A 177 -7.09 11.58 -0.98
C ALA A 177 -5.79 12.36 -0.67
N TYR A 178 -5.78 13.23 0.34
CA TYR A 178 -4.58 13.96 0.75
C TYR A 178 -3.43 13.02 1.19
N ILE A 179 -3.73 12.00 1.99
CA ILE A 179 -2.71 11.02 2.40
C ILE A 179 -2.20 10.22 1.20
N SER A 180 -3.11 9.82 0.31
CA SER A 180 -2.75 9.07 -0.89
C SER A 180 -1.85 9.88 -1.82
N GLN A 181 -2.17 11.17 -2.03
CA GLN A 181 -1.33 12.11 -2.78
C GLN A 181 0.06 12.25 -2.14
N LEU A 182 0.11 12.38 -0.81
CA LEU A 182 1.37 12.49 -0.08
C LEU A 182 2.26 11.25 -0.28
N LEU A 183 1.70 10.04 -0.27
CA LEU A 183 2.45 8.81 -0.53
C LEU A 183 3.04 8.79 -1.96
N ILE A 184 2.28 9.27 -2.94
CA ILE A 184 2.74 9.41 -4.33
C ILE A 184 3.86 10.44 -4.46
N ASP A 185 3.73 11.59 -3.80
CA ASP A 185 4.76 12.65 -3.79
C ASP A 185 6.05 12.16 -3.12
N ILE A 186 5.93 11.42 -2.02
CA ILE A 186 7.08 10.79 -1.34
C ILE A 186 7.76 9.80 -2.27
N ASN A 187 6.99 8.89 -2.90
CA ASN A 187 7.56 7.93 -3.84
C ASN A 187 8.27 8.62 -5.01
N ALA A 188 7.71 9.70 -5.53
CA ALA A 188 8.37 10.50 -6.56
C ALA A 188 9.72 11.08 -6.10
N GLN A 189 9.77 11.62 -4.89
CA GLN A 189 10.97 12.26 -4.34
C GLN A 189 12.10 11.28 -4.02
N ILE A 190 11.81 10.19 -3.31
CA ILE A 190 12.86 9.28 -2.78
C ILE A 190 12.92 7.92 -3.48
N ASP A 191 11.98 7.63 -4.39
CA ASP A 191 11.86 6.37 -5.14
C ASP A 191 11.82 5.14 -4.21
N ALA A 192 11.20 5.29 -3.03
CA ALA A 192 11.10 4.23 -2.01
C ALA A 192 10.06 3.16 -2.40
N THR A 193 10.32 1.90 -2.06
CA THR A 193 9.38 0.79 -2.25
C THR A 193 8.25 0.93 -1.25
N ILE A 194 6.99 1.01 -1.67
CA ILE A 194 5.86 1.22 -0.76
C ILE A 194 4.93 0.01 -0.79
N LEU A 195 4.54 -0.49 0.38
CA LEU A 195 3.43 -1.43 0.54
C LEU A 195 2.30 -0.77 1.34
N ILE A 196 1.12 -0.69 0.74
CA ILE A 196 -0.10 -0.19 1.37
C ILE A 196 -1.02 -1.36 1.62
N VAL A 197 -1.26 -1.69 2.89
CA VAL A 197 -2.34 -2.58 3.29
C VAL A 197 -3.61 -1.75 3.40
N THR A 198 -4.63 -2.05 2.62
CA THR A 198 -5.91 -1.33 2.68
C THR A 198 -7.07 -2.22 2.24
N HIS A 199 -8.28 -1.85 2.63
CA HIS A 199 -9.51 -2.42 2.10
C HIS A 199 -10.28 -1.42 1.21
N ASN A 200 -9.68 -0.27 0.91
CA ASN A 200 -10.29 0.81 0.16
C ASN A 200 -10.07 0.66 -1.34
N ILE A 201 -11.16 0.41 -2.05
CA ILE A 201 -11.18 0.17 -3.49
C ILE A 201 -10.67 1.39 -4.26
N ASN A 202 -10.98 2.61 -3.82
CA ASN A 202 -10.55 3.82 -4.54
C ASN A 202 -9.02 3.96 -4.50
N ILE A 203 -8.40 3.72 -3.35
CA ILE A 203 -6.94 3.69 -3.23
C ILE A 203 -6.36 2.61 -4.12
N ALA A 204 -6.90 1.39 -4.04
CA ALA A 204 -6.48 0.26 -4.86
C ALA A 204 -6.51 0.56 -6.36
N ARG A 205 -7.52 1.31 -6.82
CA ARG A 205 -7.68 1.68 -8.23
C ARG A 205 -6.88 2.89 -8.64
N THR A 206 -6.38 3.75 -7.75
CA THR A 206 -5.79 5.05 -8.17
C THR A 206 -4.33 5.22 -7.81
N ILE A 207 -3.82 4.45 -6.85
CA ILE A 207 -2.49 4.68 -6.26
C ILE A 207 -1.47 3.64 -6.72
N PRO A 208 -1.68 2.33 -6.48
CA PRO A 208 -0.62 1.35 -6.63
C PRO A 208 -0.29 1.05 -8.09
N ASP A 209 0.97 0.67 -8.33
CA ASP A 209 1.49 0.05 -9.54
C ASP A 209 1.24 -1.46 -9.51
N ASN A 210 1.35 -2.11 -8.35
CA ASN A 210 1.05 -3.54 -8.15
C ASN A 210 -0.08 -3.74 -7.14
N ILE A 211 -0.95 -4.71 -7.38
CA ILE A 211 -2.03 -5.04 -6.46
C ILE A 211 -1.99 -6.54 -6.16
N GLY A 212 -2.03 -6.86 -4.88
CA GLY A 212 -2.27 -8.19 -4.37
C GLY A 212 -3.60 -8.31 -3.66
N MET A 213 -4.13 -9.53 -3.59
CA MET A 213 -5.33 -9.82 -2.80
C MET A 213 -5.14 -11.08 -1.97
N LEU A 214 -5.30 -10.94 -0.64
CA LEU A 214 -5.41 -12.07 0.28
C LEU A 214 -6.87 -12.46 0.46
N PHE A 215 -7.14 -13.74 0.30
CA PHE A 215 -8.45 -14.33 0.58
C PHE A 215 -8.26 -15.80 0.94
N ARG A 216 -9.07 -16.30 1.90
CA ARG A 216 -9.02 -17.70 2.35
C ARG A 216 -7.61 -18.20 2.69
N LYS A 217 -6.81 -17.35 3.36
CA LYS A 217 -5.44 -17.67 3.81
C LYS A 217 -4.45 -17.87 2.65
N GLU A 218 -4.80 -17.46 1.45
CA GLU A 218 -3.95 -17.57 0.26
C GLU A 218 -3.81 -16.22 -0.42
N LEU A 219 -2.71 -16.06 -1.15
CA LEU A 219 -2.53 -14.96 -2.08
C LEU A 219 -3.21 -15.34 -3.39
N VAL A 220 -4.42 -14.82 -3.60
CA VAL A 220 -5.23 -15.05 -4.80
C VAL A 220 -4.50 -14.61 -6.06
N MET A 221 -3.85 -13.46 -5.95
CA MET A 221 -3.17 -12.77 -7.03
C MET A 221 -2.24 -11.74 -6.43
N PHE A 222 -1.09 -11.53 -7.06
CA PHE A 222 -0.25 -10.34 -6.90
C PHE A 222 0.45 -10.07 -8.23
N GLY A 223 0.42 -8.82 -8.67
CA GLY A 223 1.05 -8.42 -9.93
C GLY A 223 0.73 -6.98 -10.28
N PRO A 224 1.08 -6.55 -11.50
CA PRO A 224 0.72 -5.23 -12.02
C PRO A 224 -0.79 -4.98 -11.89
N ARG A 225 -1.16 -3.75 -11.49
CA ARG A 225 -2.56 -3.35 -11.23
C ARG A 225 -3.50 -3.73 -12.37
N GLU A 226 -3.04 -3.69 -13.60
CA GLU A 226 -3.80 -3.94 -14.81
C GLU A 226 -4.33 -5.37 -14.85
N GLN A 227 -3.54 -6.33 -14.33
CA GLN A 227 -3.93 -7.73 -14.24
C GLN A 227 -5.09 -7.92 -13.25
N LEU A 228 -5.03 -7.24 -12.10
CA LEU A 228 -6.06 -7.37 -11.07
C LEU A 228 -7.34 -6.61 -11.44
N LEU A 229 -7.23 -5.40 -11.97
CA LEU A 229 -8.38 -4.59 -12.37
C LEU A 229 -9.17 -5.23 -13.52
N THR A 230 -8.50 -5.99 -14.39
CA THR A 230 -9.14 -6.69 -15.53
C THR A 230 -9.43 -8.17 -15.24
N SER A 231 -9.27 -8.59 -13.98
CA SER A 231 -9.44 -9.98 -13.56
C SER A 231 -10.90 -10.41 -13.63
N GLU A 232 -11.12 -11.60 -14.18
CA GLU A 232 -12.41 -12.28 -14.21
C GLU A 232 -12.68 -13.12 -12.96
N GLN A 233 -11.73 -13.18 -12.02
CA GLN A 233 -11.90 -13.98 -10.82
C GLN A 233 -13.06 -13.44 -9.94
N PRO A 234 -14.02 -14.30 -9.54
CA PRO A 234 -15.22 -13.85 -8.81
C PRO A 234 -14.91 -13.08 -7.51
N VAL A 235 -13.88 -13.51 -6.77
CA VAL A 235 -13.48 -12.85 -5.51
C VAL A 235 -12.94 -11.44 -5.74
N VAL A 236 -12.14 -11.26 -6.79
CA VAL A 236 -11.58 -9.96 -7.17
C VAL A 236 -12.70 -9.05 -7.63
N LYS A 237 -13.57 -9.53 -8.53
CA LYS A 237 -14.73 -8.78 -9.03
C LYS A 237 -15.64 -8.31 -7.90
N GLN A 238 -16.00 -9.21 -6.99
CA GLN A 238 -16.84 -8.87 -5.85
C GLN A 238 -16.18 -7.82 -4.95
N PHE A 239 -14.89 -7.97 -4.67
CA PHE A 239 -14.17 -7.02 -3.83
C PHE A 239 -14.11 -5.63 -4.47
N LEU A 240 -13.82 -5.55 -5.77
CA LEU A 240 -13.77 -4.27 -6.49
C LEU A 240 -15.15 -3.62 -6.65
N SER A 241 -16.21 -4.39 -6.84
CA SER A 241 -17.56 -3.84 -7.00
C SER A 241 -18.24 -3.46 -5.69
N GLY A 242 -17.72 -3.95 -4.56
CA GLY A 242 -18.35 -3.84 -3.25
C GLY A 242 -19.69 -4.57 -3.19
N ASP A 243 -19.93 -5.55 -4.08
CA ASP A 243 -21.19 -6.27 -4.13
C ASP A 243 -21.29 -7.31 -3.00
N ARG A 244 -22.47 -7.40 -2.39
CA ARG A 244 -22.77 -8.47 -1.44
C ARG A 244 -22.74 -9.82 -2.11
N PHE A 245 -23.08 -9.93 -3.40
CA PHE A 245 -23.11 -11.22 -4.10
C PHE A 245 -21.74 -11.64 -4.60
N GLY A 246 -21.33 -12.85 -4.23
CA GLY A 246 -20.03 -13.43 -4.57
C GLY A 246 -19.43 -14.26 -3.42
N PRO A 247 -18.20 -14.75 -3.57
CA PRO A 247 -17.58 -15.69 -2.63
C PRO A 247 -17.23 -15.13 -1.23
N ILE A 248 -17.02 -13.82 -1.10
CA ILE A 248 -16.72 -13.13 0.17
C ILE A 248 -18.01 -13.02 0.98
N GLY A 249 -17.97 -13.54 2.21
CA GLY A 249 -19.05 -13.48 3.20
C GLY A 249 -18.75 -12.63 4.43
N MET A 250 -19.75 -12.48 5.30
CA MET A 250 -19.62 -11.73 6.58
C MET A 250 -18.59 -12.35 7.53
N SER A 251 -18.39 -13.68 7.47
CA SER A 251 -17.42 -14.45 8.25
C SER A 251 -16.23 -14.91 7.39
N GLU A 252 -15.79 -14.07 6.45
CA GLU A 252 -14.80 -14.35 5.40
C GLU A 252 -15.30 -15.30 4.29
N GLU A 253 -15.91 -16.43 4.65
CA GLU A 253 -16.49 -17.39 3.70
C GLU A 253 -18.03 -17.41 3.74
N LYS A 254 -18.64 -17.83 2.63
CA LYS A 254 -20.05 -18.20 2.56
C LYS A 254 -20.20 -19.70 2.38
N ASP A 255 -21.15 -20.26 3.12
CA ASP A 255 -21.59 -21.64 2.91
C ASP A 255 -22.43 -21.75 1.63
N GLU A 256 -22.45 -22.94 1.02
CA GLU A 256 -23.14 -23.21 -0.25
C GLU A 256 -24.62 -22.80 -0.22
N ALA A 257 -25.29 -22.97 0.92
CA ALA A 257 -26.68 -22.58 1.11
C ALA A 257 -26.90 -21.07 0.98
N LEU A 258 -25.97 -20.25 1.51
CA LEU A 258 -26.03 -18.81 1.42
C LEU A 258 -25.72 -18.33 -0.02
N VAL A 259 -24.78 -18.98 -0.69
CA VAL A 259 -24.46 -18.72 -2.10
C VAL A 259 -25.67 -19.01 -3.00
N ALA A 260 -26.35 -20.15 -2.79
CA ALA A 260 -27.55 -20.51 -3.54
C ALA A 260 -28.72 -19.54 -3.29
N GLN A 261 -28.90 -19.10 -2.04
CA GLN A 261 -29.91 -18.12 -1.68
C GLN A 261 -29.66 -16.76 -2.34
N GLU A 262 -28.41 -16.30 -2.35
CA GLU A 262 -28.02 -15.05 -3.01
C GLU A 262 -28.15 -15.12 -4.54
N ALA A 263 -27.79 -16.25 -5.15
CA ALA A 263 -28.00 -16.48 -6.58
C ALA A 263 -29.49 -16.41 -6.94
N ALA A 264 -30.38 -16.96 -6.10
CA ALA A 264 -31.82 -16.84 -6.26
C ALA A 264 -32.31 -15.38 -6.08
N MET A 265 -31.75 -14.63 -5.13
CA MET A 265 -32.05 -13.20 -4.96
C MET A 265 -31.62 -12.37 -6.18
N ALA A 266 -30.42 -12.61 -6.70
CA ALA A 266 -29.90 -11.95 -7.89
C ALA A 266 -30.76 -12.27 -9.13
N ALA A 267 -31.15 -13.54 -9.31
CA ALA A 267 -32.07 -13.96 -10.37
C ALA A 267 -33.46 -13.32 -10.24
N ALA A 268 -33.90 -13.02 -9.02
CA ALA A 268 -35.12 -12.27 -8.73
C ALA A 268 -34.98 -10.74 -8.90
N GLY A 269 -33.82 -10.25 -9.35
CA GLY A 269 -33.57 -8.82 -9.58
C GLY A 269 -33.31 -8.00 -8.31
N ILE A 270 -33.08 -8.66 -7.17
CA ILE A 270 -32.71 -8.00 -5.91
C ILE A 270 -31.25 -7.57 -6.02
N SER A 271 -30.96 -6.29 -5.77
CA SER A 271 -29.58 -5.75 -5.78
C SER A 271 -28.81 -6.19 -4.53
N GLY A 272 -27.51 -6.50 -4.70
CA GLY A 272 -26.60 -6.76 -3.59
C GLY A 272 -26.00 -5.49 -2.97
N GLY A 273 -26.33 -4.32 -3.51
CA GLY A 273 -25.86 -3.01 -3.00
C GLY A 273 -24.51 -2.56 -3.55
N GLY A 274 -23.85 -3.40 -4.37
CA GLY A 274 -22.66 -3.02 -5.13
C GLY A 274 -22.98 -1.98 -6.20
N THR A 275 -21.94 -1.32 -6.70
CA THR A 275 -22.10 -0.37 -7.80
C THR A 275 -22.15 -1.13 -9.13
N LYS A 276 -22.93 -0.62 -10.09
CA LYS A 276 -23.00 -1.15 -11.47
C LYS A 276 -21.87 -0.62 -12.36
N GLU A 277 -20.88 0.04 -11.77
CA GLU A 277 -19.74 0.54 -12.52
C GLU A 277 -18.95 -0.62 -13.12
N ASP A 278 -18.43 -0.41 -14.32
CA ASP A 278 -17.53 -1.36 -14.93
C ASP A 278 -16.14 -1.19 -14.29
N PHE A 279 -15.83 -2.05 -13.31
CA PHE A 279 -14.54 -2.05 -12.63
C PHE A 279 -13.39 -2.59 -13.49
N THR A 280 -13.69 -3.09 -14.69
CA THR A 280 -12.65 -3.58 -15.62
C THR A 280 -11.92 -2.46 -16.35
N GLU A 281 -12.41 -1.22 -16.25
CA GLU A 281 -11.70 -0.05 -16.76
C GLU A 281 -10.52 0.31 -15.85
N ILE A 282 -9.33 0.38 -16.47
CA ILE A 282 -8.09 0.83 -15.84
C ILE A 282 -8.12 2.36 -15.84
N ILE A 283 -8.52 2.92 -14.70
CA ILE A 283 -8.53 4.37 -14.50
C ILE A 283 -7.11 4.92 -14.34
N PRO A 284 -6.85 6.17 -14.75
CA PRO A 284 -5.56 6.82 -14.56
C PRO A 284 -5.14 6.86 -13.09
N GLN A 285 -3.85 6.65 -12.85
CA GLN A 285 -3.25 6.81 -11.52
C GLN A 285 -3.14 8.28 -11.13
N VAL A 286 -3.21 8.54 -9.82
CA VAL A 286 -2.86 9.84 -9.23
C VAL A 286 -1.42 10.19 -9.61
N GLN A 287 -1.22 11.41 -10.08
CA GLN A 287 0.08 11.93 -10.46
C GLN A 287 0.72 12.71 -9.30
N PRO A 288 2.06 12.78 -9.23
CA PRO A 288 2.73 13.67 -8.29
C PRO A 288 2.27 15.13 -8.46
N ASN A 289 2.26 15.87 -7.36
CA ASN A 289 1.92 17.29 -7.37
C ASN A 289 2.91 18.10 -8.22
N PRO A 290 2.49 19.27 -8.78
CA PRO A 290 3.39 20.15 -9.50
C PRO A 290 4.64 20.50 -8.69
N GLY A 291 5.81 20.47 -9.35
CA GLY A 291 7.11 20.69 -8.71
C GLY A 291 7.78 19.42 -8.18
N MET A 292 7.06 18.29 -8.08
CA MET A 292 7.65 16.99 -7.78
C MET A 292 8.31 16.39 -9.03
N PRO A 293 9.40 15.62 -8.87
CA PRO A 293 10.00 14.87 -9.97
C PRO A 293 9.04 13.79 -10.52
N GLU A 294 9.32 13.28 -11.72
CA GLU A 294 8.62 12.09 -12.21
C GLU A 294 9.01 10.85 -11.40
N ARG A 295 8.03 9.99 -11.13
CA ARG A 295 8.27 8.71 -10.45
C ARG A 295 9.12 7.79 -11.34
N LYS A 296 10.32 7.47 -10.89
CA LYS A 296 11.28 6.63 -11.64
C LYS A 296 10.74 5.20 -11.88
N ALA A 297 9.91 4.70 -10.98
CA ALA A 297 9.24 3.41 -11.08
C ALA A 297 8.34 3.24 -12.31
N ILE A 298 7.77 4.33 -12.84
CA ILE A 298 6.79 4.26 -13.95
C ILE A 298 7.36 3.56 -15.19
N ALA A 299 8.61 3.86 -15.55
CA ALA A 299 9.25 3.25 -16.71
C ALA A 299 9.42 1.73 -16.52
N ARG A 300 9.91 1.33 -15.35
CA ARG A 300 10.10 -0.09 -14.97
C ARG A 300 8.77 -0.84 -14.97
N HIS A 301 7.73 -0.26 -14.38
CA HIS A 301 6.38 -0.81 -14.38
C HIS A 301 5.87 -1.00 -15.81
N ARG A 302 5.99 0.01 -16.68
CA ARG A 302 5.55 -0.07 -18.09
C ARG A 302 6.27 -1.18 -18.86
N GLU A 303 7.57 -1.34 -18.64
CA GLU A 303 8.35 -2.45 -19.23
C GLU A 303 7.85 -3.81 -18.76
N ARG A 304 7.61 -3.99 -17.45
CA ARG A 304 7.04 -5.24 -16.90
C ARG A 304 5.65 -5.53 -17.47
N VAL A 305 4.78 -4.52 -17.55
CA VAL A 305 3.44 -4.63 -18.13
C VAL A 305 3.51 -5.01 -19.60
N HIS A 306 4.42 -4.40 -20.37
CA HIS A 306 4.59 -4.71 -21.78
C HIS A 306 5.10 -6.15 -21.98
N ALA A 307 6.03 -6.61 -21.14
CA ALA A 307 6.56 -7.96 -21.21
C ALA A 307 5.49 -9.04 -20.95
N MET A 308 4.56 -8.80 -20.02
CA MET A 308 3.47 -9.73 -19.72
C MET A 308 2.27 -9.66 -20.70
N LEU A 309 2.16 -8.58 -21.49
CA LEU A 309 1.00 -8.31 -22.32
C LEU A 309 0.58 -9.48 -23.22
N PRO A 310 1.49 -10.26 -23.84
CA PRO A 310 1.12 -11.41 -24.68
C PRO A 310 0.40 -12.53 -23.92
N ASP A 311 0.71 -12.72 -22.62
CA ASP A 311 0.20 -13.80 -21.78
C ASP A 311 -1.13 -13.46 -21.11
N LEU A 312 -1.56 -12.19 -21.19
CA LEU A 312 -2.80 -11.73 -20.59
C LEU A 312 -4.02 -12.04 -21.46
N PRO A 313 -5.21 -12.24 -20.84
CA PRO A 313 -6.47 -12.37 -21.58
C PRO A 313 -6.78 -11.18 -22.50
N GLN A 314 -7.56 -11.40 -23.57
CA GLN A 314 -7.82 -10.36 -24.58
C GLN A 314 -8.48 -9.09 -24.02
N ASN A 315 -9.40 -9.23 -23.06
CA ASN A 315 -10.02 -8.09 -22.39
C ASN A 315 -8.97 -7.24 -21.65
N ALA A 316 -8.04 -7.90 -20.95
CA ALA A 316 -6.94 -7.24 -20.26
C ALA A 316 -6.01 -6.52 -21.24
N GLN A 317 -5.61 -7.18 -22.34
CA GLN A 317 -4.77 -6.56 -23.37
C GLN A 317 -5.41 -5.29 -23.95
N GLN A 318 -6.71 -5.33 -24.24
CA GLN A 318 -7.44 -4.18 -24.78
C GLN A 318 -7.59 -3.04 -23.76
N ALA A 319 -7.84 -3.37 -22.49
CA ALA A 319 -7.89 -2.36 -21.43
C ALA A 319 -6.53 -1.68 -21.21
N ILE A 320 -5.44 -2.46 -21.22
CA ILE A 320 -4.06 -1.94 -21.06
C ILE A 320 -3.71 -0.99 -22.19
N ARG A 321 -3.95 -1.38 -23.46
CA ARG A 321 -3.66 -0.50 -24.61
C ARG A 321 -4.42 0.82 -24.54
N ARG A 322 -5.72 0.78 -24.20
CA ARG A 322 -6.54 1.98 -24.03
C ARG A 322 -6.01 2.90 -22.92
N SER A 323 -5.64 2.32 -21.77
CA SER A 323 -5.07 3.07 -20.65
C SER A 323 -3.73 3.71 -21.02
N GLN A 324 -2.84 2.99 -21.71
CA GLN A 324 -1.55 3.54 -22.16
C GLN A 324 -1.72 4.70 -23.14
N GLU A 325 -2.66 4.59 -24.09
CA GLU A 325 -2.98 5.69 -25.01
C GLU A 325 -3.50 6.92 -24.27
N GLN A 326 -4.32 6.74 -23.22
CA GLN A 326 -4.84 7.82 -22.39
C GLN A 326 -3.71 8.50 -21.58
N ASP A 327 -2.81 7.71 -20.99
CA ASP A 327 -1.68 8.21 -20.21
C ASP A 327 -0.71 9.01 -21.11
N ASP A 328 -0.42 8.51 -22.31
CA ASP A 328 0.45 9.21 -23.26
C ASP A 328 -0.17 10.56 -23.69
N ARG A 329 -1.49 10.63 -23.87
CA ARG A 329 -2.21 11.89 -24.12
C ARG A 329 -2.09 12.84 -22.93
N LEU A 330 -2.34 12.36 -21.70
CA LEU A 330 -2.25 13.19 -20.48
C LEU A 330 -0.84 13.76 -20.28
N ARG A 331 0.20 12.96 -20.53
CA ARG A 331 1.60 13.42 -20.48
C ARG A 331 1.87 14.50 -21.52
N SER A 332 1.44 14.30 -22.76
CA SER A 332 1.63 15.31 -23.81
C SER A 332 0.97 16.65 -23.48
N HIS A 333 -0.22 16.65 -22.87
CA HIS A 333 -0.90 17.85 -22.41
C HIS A 333 -0.17 18.54 -21.25
N ARG A 334 0.39 17.77 -20.32
CA ARG A 334 1.17 18.30 -19.20
C ARG A 334 2.45 18.97 -19.68
N ASP A 335 3.19 18.32 -20.58
CA ASP A 335 4.43 18.88 -21.12
C ASP A 335 4.15 20.17 -21.90
N ALA A 336 3.04 20.22 -22.65
CA ALA A 336 2.57 21.45 -23.28
C ALA A 336 2.19 22.55 -22.26
N ALA A 337 1.52 22.20 -21.16
CA ALA A 337 1.14 23.16 -20.11
C ALA A 337 2.34 23.68 -19.32
N ALA A 338 3.34 22.84 -19.04
CA ALA A 338 4.58 23.23 -18.37
C ALA A 338 5.41 24.23 -19.22
N VAL A 339 5.42 24.06 -20.54
CA VAL A 339 6.04 25.00 -21.48
C VAL A 339 5.34 26.36 -21.51
N VAL A 340 4.02 26.41 -21.23
CA VAL A 340 3.25 27.66 -21.20
C VAL A 340 3.39 28.40 -19.86
N MET A 341 3.71 27.70 -18.77
CA MET A 341 3.91 28.29 -17.44
C MET A 341 5.36 28.68 -17.11
N ALA A 342 6.32 28.29 -17.94
CA ALA A 342 7.74 28.65 -17.84
C ALA A 342 8.06 29.91 -18.67
#